data_AF-A0A2N0QK61-F1
#
_entry.id   AF-A0A2N0QK61-F1
#
_cell.length_a   1.000
_cell.length_b   1.000
_cell.length_c   1.000
_cell.angle_alpha   90.00
_cell.angle_beta   90.00
_cell.angle_gamma   90.00
#
_symmetry.space_group_name_H-M   'P 1'
#
loop_
_entity.id
_entity.type
_entity.pdbx_description
1 polymer ?
#
loop_
_entity_poly.entity_id
_entity_poly.type
_entity_poly.pdbx_seq_one_letter_code
_entity_poly.pdbx_strand_id
1 'polypeptide(L)'
;NINRNPNWQHPTANSIDEDFQLPKGWALKQNQIFGGKGSGKRMTKKVKSLLELFFLNGNINPQDKLNAQEMHDELLKYVETEEIEEQDVPKVSTIQGWISRYAAALKYQATEAALSK
;
A
#
# COMPACT_ATOMS: atom_id res chain seq x y z
N ASN A 1 -59.99 12.87 -13.11
CA ASN A 1 -60.31 11.65 -12.34
C ASN A 1 -59.37 10.54 -12.82
N ILE A 2 -58.79 9.78 -11.90
CA ILE A 2 -57.41 9.26 -11.95
C ILE A 2 -57.30 8.02 -12.87
N ASN A 3 -56.47 8.10 -13.92
CA ASN A 3 -56.05 6.95 -14.74
C ASN A 3 -54.90 6.23 -14.02
N ARG A 4 -55.12 4.98 -13.61
CA ARG A 4 -54.09 4.10 -13.05
C ARG A 4 -53.50 3.25 -14.18
N ASN A 5 -52.24 3.50 -14.52
CA ASN A 5 -51.39 2.52 -15.18
C ASN A 5 -50.10 2.34 -14.36
N PRO A 6 -49.91 1.22 -13.65
CA PRO A 6 -48.64 0.87 -13.06
C PRO A 6 -48.05 -0.32 -13.82
N ASN A 7 -47.25 -0.06 -14.86
CA ASN A 7 -46.36 -1.08 -15.38
C ASN A 7 -44.90 -0.67 -15.13
N TRP A 8 -44.54 -0.59 -13.86
CA TRP A 8 -43.15 -0.67 -13.44
C TRP A 8 -42.84 -2.15 -13.27
N GLN A 9 -42.38 -2.76 -14.36
CA GLN A 9 -41.80 -4.10 -14.31
C GLN A 9 -40.58 -4.02 -13.40
N HIS A 10 -40.68 -4.61 -12.21
CA HIS A 10 -39.52 -4.88 -11.37
C HIS A 10 -38.66 -5.90 -12.12
N PRO A 11 -37.36 -5.63 -12.39
CA PRO A 11 -36.46 -6.65 -12.89
C PRO A 11 -36.47 -7.78 -11.87
N THR A 12 -36.95 -8.94 -12.29
CA THR A 12 -36.87 -10.16 -11.48
C THR A 12 -35.42 -10.38 -11.08
N ALA A 13 -35.18 -10.75 -9.82
CA ALA A 13 -33.86 -10.94 -9.21
C ALA A 13 -32.92 -11.90 -9.98
N ASN A 14 -33.41 -12.55 -11.04
CA ASN A 14 -32.68 -13.44 -11.92
C ASN A 14 -31.91 -12.72 -13.06
N SER A 15 -32.19 -11.44 -13.34
CA SER A 15 -31.58 -10.72 -14.48
C SER A 15 -30.22 -10.08 -14.16
N ILE A 16 -29.88 -9.91 -12.88
CA ILE A 16 -28.68 -9.17 -12.47
C ILE A 16 -27.43 -10.07 -12.52
N ASP A 17 -27.62 -11.40 -12.46
CA ASP A 17 -26.54 -12.38 -12.35
C ASP A 17 -26.01 -12.85 -13.73
N GLU A 18 -26.74 -12.58 -14.82
CA GLU A 18 -26.30 -12.93 -16.17
C GLU A 18 -25.12 -12.06 -16.65
N ASP A 19 -25.08 -10.79 -16.22
CA ASP A 19 -24.06 -9.82 -16.63
C ASP A 19 -22.72 -9.94 -15.86
N PHE A 20 -22.65 -10.80 -14.84
CA PHE A 20 -21.43 -10.97 -14.02
C PHE A 20 -21.08 -12.43 -13.72
N GLN A 21 -21.18 -13.31 -14.72
CA GLN A 21 -20.73 -14.69 -14.57
C GLN A 21 -19.20 -14.77 -14.50
N LEU A 22 -18.66 -14.92 -13.28
CA LEU A 22 -17.25 -15.24 -13.10
C LEU A 22 -16.94 -16.62 -13.70
N PRO A 23 -15.81 -16.79 -14.41
CA PRO A 23 -15.42 -18.09 -14.96
C PRO A 23 -15.41 -19.16 -13.88
N LYS A 24 -15.94 -20.35 -14.21
CA LYS A 24 -15.93 -21.50 -13.30
C LYS A 24 -14.49 -21.75 -12.84
N GLY A 25 -14.28 -21.63 -11.53
CA GLY A 25 -12.97 -21.82 -10.92
C GLY A 25 -12.17 -20.54 -10.65
N TRP A 26 -12.73 -19.34 -10.83
CA TRP A 26 -12.08 -18.06 -10.44
C TRP A 26 -11.67 -18.03 -8.96
N ALA A 27 -12.48 -18.62 -8.08
CA ALA A 27 -12.22 -18.68 -6.64
C ALA A 27 -11.40 -19.92 -6.22
N LEU A 28 -10.99 -20.78 -7.15
CA LEU A 28 -10.19 -21.95 -6.80
C LEU A 28 -8.75 -21.53 -6.56
N LYS A 29 -8.19 -21.95 -5.41
CA LYS A 29 -6.80 -21.67 -5.02
C LYS A 29 -5.78 -22.04 -6.09
N GLN A 30 -6.02 -23.12 -6.84
CA GLN A 30 -5.18 -23.55 -7.97
C GLN A 30 -5.16 -22.58 -9.16
N ASN A 31 -6.24 -21.80 -9.34
CA ASN A 31 -6.39 -20.81 -10.40
C ASN A 31 -6.11 -19.39 -9.90
N GLN A 32 -5.70 -19.24 -8.64
CA GLN A 32 -5.33 -17.97 -8.07
C GLN A 32 -4.05 -17.47 -8.74
N ILE A 33 -4.19 -16.47 -9.60
CA ILE A 33 -3.04 -15.74 -10.12
C ILE A 33 -2.56 -14.82 -8.99
N PHE A 34 -1.58 -15.28 -8.20
CA PHE A 34 -0.77 -14.35 -7.43
C PHE A 34 -0.08 -13.46 -8.47
N GLY A 35 -0.61 -12.26 -8.69
CA GLY A 35 0.06 -11.26 -9.53
C GLY A 35 1.53 -11.25 -9.09
N GLY A 36 2.41 -11.65 -10.00
CA GLY A 36 3.80 -11.94 -9.68
C GLY A 36 4.34 -10.76 -8.91
N LYS A 37 4.58 -10.92 -7.60
CA LYS A 37 5.21 -9.90 -6.77
C LYS A 37 6.54 -9.65 -7.44
N GLY A 38 6.61 -8.55 -8.20
CA GLY A 38 7.57 -8.38 -9.27
C GLY A 38 8.95 -8.83 -8.82
N SER A 39 9.64 -9.57 -9.69
CA SER A 39 11.06 -9.90 -9.56
C SER A 39 11.96 -8.65 -9.66
N GLY A 40 11.43 -7.47 -9.33
CA GLY A 40 12.19 -6.25 -9.21
C GLY A 40 13.12 -6.34 -8.00
N LYS A 41 14.30 -5.71 -8.15
CA LYS A 41 15.28 -5.58 -7.08
C LYS A 41 14.59 -5.07 -5.82
N ARG A 42 14.75 -5.80 -4.71
CA ARG A 42 14.20 -5.40 -3.41
C ARG A 42 15.11 -4.36 -2.79
N MET A 43 14.54 -3.39 -2.06
CA MET A 43 15.34 -2.47 -1.24
C MET A 43 16.25 -3.26 -0.29
N THR A 44 17.50 -2.82 -0.20
CA THR A 44 18.49 -3.40 0.69
C THR A 44 18.12 -3.16 2.15
N LYS A 45 18.71 -3.95 3.06
CA LYS A 45 18.49 -3.78 4.49
C LYS A 45 18.94 -2.40 4.97
N LYS A 46 20.07 -1.90 4.43
CA LYS A 46 20.63 -0.59 4.80
C LYS A 46 19.68 0.56 4.45
N VAL A 47 19.16 0.59 3.21
CA VAL A 47 18.17 1.58 2.78
C VAL A 47 16.92 1.55 3.67
N LYS A 48 16.43 0.35 4.04
CA LYS A 48 15.29 0.24 4.97
C LYS A 48 15.60 0.84 6.34
N SER A 49 16.75 0.52 6.92
CA SER A 49 17.14 1.06 8.23
C SER A 49 17.30 2.59 8.23
N LEU A 50 17.80 3.17 7.14
CA LEU A 50 17.85 4.63 6.97
C LEU A 50 16.45 5.25 6.90
N LEU A 51 15.56 4.67 6.10
CA LEU A 51 14.16 5.13 6.03
C LEU A 51 13.44 5.03 7.37
N GLU A 52 13.71 3.98 8.16
CA GLU A 52 13.20 3.83 9.53
C GLU A 52 13.71 4.95 10.44
N LEU A 53 15.02 5.23 10.41
CA LEU A 53 15.63 6.31 11.20
C LEU A 53 15.02 7.68 10.87
N PHE A 54 14.92 8.01 9.59
CA PHE A 54 14.32 9.25 9.12
C PHE A 54 12.86 9.39 9.55
N PHE A 55 12.08 8.31 9.45
CA PHE A 55 10.67 8.32 9.84
C PHE A 55 10.51 8.52 11.35
N LEU A 56 11.32 7.84 12.16
CA LEU A 56 11.25 7.90 13.61
C LEU A 56 11.72 9.25 14.15
N ASN A 57 12.74 9.87 13.56
CA ASN A 57 13.16 11.23 13.93
C ASN A 57 12.02 12.24 13.77
N GLY A 58 11.27 12.16 12.66
CA GLY A 58 10.09 12.98 12.45
C GLY A 58 8.94 12.75 13.42
N ASN A 59 8.90 11.57 14.07
CA ASN A 59 7.91 11.28 15.11
C ASN A 59 8.33 11.84 16.48
N ILE A 60 9.63 12.03 16.73
CA ILE A 60 10.16 12.66 17.95
C ILE A 60 10.00 14.19 17.84
N ASN A 61 10.37 14.76 16.70
CA ASN A 61 10.28 16.19 16.44
C ASN A 61 9.54 16.45 15.12
N PRO A 62 8.35 17.10 15.14
CA PRO A 62 7.61 17.40 13.93
C PRO A 62 8.37 18.26 12.91
N GLN A 63 9.34 19.07 13.35
CA GLN A 63 10.18 19.89 12.46
C GLN A 63 11.19 19.05 11.68
N ASP A 64 11.58 17.87 12.21
CA ASP A 64 12.49 16.94 11.55
C ASP A 64 11.73 15.91 10.69
N LYS A 65 10.43 16.10 10.52
CA LYS A 65 9.59 15.17 9.76
C LYS A 65 9.84 15.33 8.26
N LEU A 66 10.57 14.37 7.73
CA LEU A 66 10.86 14.29 6.30
C LEU A 66 9.66 13.75 5.52
N ASN A 67 9.32 14.43 4.43
CA ASN A 67 8.45 13.92 3.39
C ASN A 67 9.23 12.95 2.48
N ALA A 68 8.54 12.30 1.53
CA ALA A 68 9.17 11.28 0.70
C ALA A 68 10.25 11.82 -0.24
N GLN A 69 10.14 13.08 -0.69
CA GLN A 69 11.17 13.74 -1.48
C GLN A 69 12.39 14.04 -0.61
N GLU A 70 12.18 14.60 0.58
CA GLU A 70 13.27 14.90 1.51
C GLU A 70 14.00 13.63 1.95
N MET A 71 13.29 12.52 2.21
CA MET A 71 13.92 11.22 2.48
C MET A 71 14.75 10.71 1.30
N HIS A 72 14.29 10.94 0.07
CA HIS A 72 15.05 10.58 -1.12
C HIS A 72 16.34 11.40 -1.20
N ASP A 73 16.24 12.71 -0.96
CA ASP A 73 17.38 13.63 -1.03
C ASP A 73 18.39 13.35 0.10
N GLU A 74 17.92 12.97 1.29
CA GLU A 74 18.79 12.47 2.36
C GLU A 74 19.52 11.19 1.95
N LEU A 75 18.84 10.23 1.32
CA LEU A 75 19.50 9.01 0.82
C LEU A 75 20.60 9.33 -0.21
N LEU A 76 20.44 10.35 -1.05
CA LEU A 76 21.49 10.77 -1.99
C LEU A 76 22.76 11.24 -1.27
N LYS A 77 22.65 11.87 -0.09
CA LYS A 77 23.84 12.20 0.73
C LYS A 77 24.60 10.96 1.18
N TYR A 78 23.89 9.84 1.42
CA TYR A 78 24.54 8.56 1.73
C TYR A 78 25.14 7.86 0.49
N VAL A 79 24.74 8.25 -0.72
CA VAL A 79 25.43 7.84 -1.95
C VAL A 79 26.75 8.60 -2.07
N GLU A 80 26.74 9.91 -1.77
CA GLU A 80 27.95 10.74 -1.79
C GLU A 80 29.01 10.27 -0.80
N THR A 81 28.60 9.72 0.36
CA THR A 81 29.51 9.13 1.34
C THR A 81 29.88 7.67 1.05
N GLU A 82 29.51 7.13 -0.11
CA GLU A 82 29.71 5.73 -0.53
C GLU A 82 29.11 4.70 0.45
N GLU A 83 28.16 5.13 1.28
CA GLU A 83 27.52 4.29 2.27
C GLU A 83 26.47 3.37 1.66
N ILE A 84 25.81 3.83 0.59
CA ILE A 84 24.85 3.05 -0.19
C ILE A 84 25.15 3.24 -1.68
N GLU A 85 24.81 2.25 -2.50
CA GLU A 85 24.95 2.35 -3.94
C GLU A 85 23.80 3.18 -4.54
N GLU A 86 24.06 4.01 -5.55
CA GLU A 86 23.04 4.83 -6.21
C GLU A 86 21.87 3.99 -6.74
N GLN A 87 22.18 2.82 -7.30
CA GLN A 87 21.22 1.82 -7.78
C GLN A 87 20.33 1.20 -6.69
N ASP A 88 20.67 1.38 -5.41
CA ASP A 88 19.85 0.95 -4.27
C ASP A 88 18.88 2.05 -3.80
N VAL A 89 19.06 3.29 -4.27
CA VAL A 89 18.18 4.41 -3.91
C VAL A 89 16.80 4.16 -4.54
N PRO A 90 15.75 4.02 -3.72
CA PRO A 90 14.41 3.78 -4.21
C PRO A 90 13.80 5.06 -4.75
N LYS A 91 12.97 4.95 -5.80
CA LYS A 91 12.18 6.08 -6.31
C LYS A 91 11.30 6.68 -5.21
N VAL A 92 11.05 7.98 -5.30
CA VAL A 92 10.17 8.73 -4.38
C VAL A 92 8.80 8.06 -4.20
N SER A 93 8.18 7.56 -5.27
CA SER A 93 6.90 6.84 -5.19
C SER A 93 6.96 5.54 -4.38
N THR A 94 8.09 4.83 -4.45
CA THR A 94 8.37 3.65 -3.62
C THR A 94 8.50 4.04 -2.16
N ILE A 95 9.19 5.15 -1.86
CA ILE A 95 9.32 5.70 -0.51
C ILE A 95 7.94 6.10 0.05
N GLN A 96 7.11 6.79 -0.73
CA GLN A 96 5.74 7.13 -0.33
C GLN A 96 4.94 5.87 0.05
N GLY A 97 4.96 4.85 -0.82
CA GLY A 97 4.29 3.58 -0.55
C GLY A 97 4.84 2.85 0.67
N TRP A 98 6.15 2.95 0.91
CA TRP A 98 6.79 2.41 2.11
C TRP A 98 6.35 3.14 3.38
N ILE A 99 6.35 4.47 3.39
CA ILE A 99 5.90 5.31 4.52
C ILE A 99 4.47 4.96 4.91
N SER A 100 3.55 4.88 3.93
CA SER A 100 2.15 4.55 4.21
C SER A 100 1.99 3.18 4.87
N ARG A 101 2.75 2.17 4.40
CA ARG A 101 2.73 0.82 4.97
C ARG A 101 3.34 0.78 6.36
N TYR A 102 4.47 1.47 6.55
CA TYR A 102 5.17 1.51 7.83
C TYR A 102 4.34 2.20 8.91
N ALA A 103 3.74 3.35 8.59
CA ALA A 103 2.84 4.06 9.49
C ALA A 103 1.60 3.22 9.86
N ALA A 104 1.03 2.47 8.92
CA ALA A 104 -0.10 1.57 9.20
C ALA A 104 0.31 0.41 10.13
N ALA A 105 1.50 -0.17 9.92
CA ALA A 105 2.04 -1.23 10.77
C ALA A 105 2.24 -0.76 12.21
N LEU A 106 2.80 0.45 12.42
CA LEU A 106 2.97 1.02 13.76
C LEU A 106 1.64 1.21 14.50
N LYS A 107 0.59 1.68 13.80
CA LYS A 107 -0.75 1.80 14.38
C LYS A 107 -1.30 0.45 14.81
N TYR A 108 -1.16 -0.57 13.97
CA TYR A 108 -1.60 -1.92 14.27
C TYR A 108 -0.88 -2.51 15.48
N GLN A 109 0.45 -2.36 15.55
CA GLN A 109 1.24 -2.78 16.71
C GLN A 109 0.82 -2.07 18.00
N ALA A 110 0.54 -0.77 17.94
CA ALA A 110 0.05 -0.01 19.09
C ALA A 110 -1.32 -0.52 19.56
N THR A 111 -2.22 -0.87 18.63
CA THR A 111 -3.52 -1.45 18.99
C THR A 111 -3.40 -2.85 19.58
N GLU A 112 -2.55 -3.72 19.02
CA GLU A 112 -2.30 -5.05 19.57
C GLU A 112 -1.71 -4.98 20.97
N ALA A 113 -0.74 -4.09 21.19
CA ALA A 113 -0.13 -3.87 22.50
C ALA A 113 -1.11 -3.31 23.55
N ALA A 114 -2.15 -2.60 23.12
CA ALA A 114 -3.21 -2.11 24.00
C ALA A 114 -4.23 -3.19 24.36
N LEU A 115 -4.53 -4.11 23.44
CA LEU A 115 -5.47 -5.23 23.65
C LEU A 115 -4.86 -6.40 24.43
N SER A 116 -3.54 -6.50 24.47
CA SER A 116 -2.80 -7.52 25.22
C SER A 116 -2.60 -7.17 26.71
N LYS A 117 -3.08 -6.02 27.18
CA LYS A 117 -2.96 -5.55 28.57
C LYS A 117 -4.31 -5.65 29.29
#